data_AF-A0A7W0FHL9-F1
#
_entry.id   AF-A0A7W0FHL9-F1
#
_cell.length_a   1.000
_cell.length_b   1.000
_cell.length_c   1.000
_cell.angle_alpha   90.00
_cell.angle_beta   90.00
_cell.angle_gamma   90.00
#
_symmetry.space_group_name_H-M   'P 1'
#
loop_
_entity.id
_entity.type
_entity.pdbx_description
1 polymer ?
#
loop_
_entity_poly.entity_id
_entity_poly.type
_entity_poly.pdbx_seq_one_letter_code
_entity_poly.pdbx_strand_id
1 'polypeptide(L)'
;MKKILFITLILVMLLASCNLPKSNTTPEVDVIATRVAGTLAASQTESALVQPTEALPTLALETATPEPTATATNTPTATVSPSDPKLTLGSPDFTFNSASSGNPFGLAGNPYEDESIRISHQVGGLNFTSKNINGGKRWRL
;
A
#
# COMPACT_ATOMS: atom_id res chain seq x y z
N MET A 1 -47.53 32.16 3.81
CA MET A 1 -46.29 32.83 4.26
C MET A 1 -45.48 32.00 5.27
N LYS A 2 -46.11 31.41 6.31
CA LYS A 2 -45.40 30.60 7.34
C LYS A 2 -44.65 29.37 6.80
N LYS A 3 -45.16 28.72 5.75
CA LYS A 3 -44.51 27.56 5.09
C LYS A 3 -43.26 27.95 4.30
N ILE A 4 -43.29 29.12 3.65
CA ILE A 4 -42.15 29.63 2.88
C ILE A 4 -41.00 30.00 3.83
N LEU A 5 -41.33 30.63 4.97
CA LEU A 5 -40.35 30.97 6.01
C LEU A 5 -39.68 29.75 6.62
N PHE A 6 -40.41 28.63 6.75
CA PHE A 6 -39.86 27.37 7.26
C PHE A 6 -38.90 26.73 6.25
N ILE A 7 -39.21 26.80 4.96
CA ILE A 7 -38.37 26.26 3.88
C ILE A 7 -37.08 27.07 3.73
N THR A 8 -37.16 28.41 3.80
CA THR A 8 -35.95 29.26 3.72
C THR A 8 -35.03 29.07 4.93
N LEU A 9 -35.58 28.82 6.13
CA LEU A 9 -34.79 28.53 7.33
C LEU A 9 -33.98 27.23 7.19
N ILE A 10 -34.62 26.16 6.71
CA ILE A 10 -33.97 24.86 6.50
C ILE A 10 -32.87 24.98 5.44
N LEU A 11 -33.12 25.72 4.36
CA LEU A 11 -32.14 25.91 3.29
C LEU A 11 -30.87 26.60 3.80
N VAL A 12 -30.98 27.68 4.59
CA VAL A 12 -29.81 28.39 5.15
C VAL A 12 -28.97 27.47 6.06
N MET A 13 -29.62 26.58 6.82
CA MET A 13 -28.94 25.65 7.72
C MET A 13 -28.13 24.58 6.96
N LEU A 14 -28.62 24.14 5.80
CA LEU A 14 -27.89 23.22 4.90
C LEU A 14 -26.68 23.85 4.22
N LEU A 15 -26.69 25.17 3.98
CA LEU A 15 -25.54 25.87 3.39
C LEU A 15 -24.40 26.08 4.40
N ALA A 16 -24.70 26.19 5.70
CA ALA A 16 -23.69 26.40 6.74
C ALA A 16 -22.91 25.13 7.13
N SER A 17 -23.43 23.93 6.86
CA SER A 17 -22.78 22.67 7.23
C SER A 17 -21.63 22.24 6.32
N CYS A 18 -21.28 23.05 5.29
CA CYS A 18 -20.25 22.71 4.31
C CYS A 18 -18.86 23.33 4.61
N ASN A 19 -18.58 23.73 5.86
CA ASN A 19 -17.29 24.29 6.30
C ASN A 19 -16.58 23.38 7.32
N LEU A 20 -16.31 22.13 6.96
CA LEU A 20 -15.50 21.24 7.80
C LEU A 20 -14.01 21.62 7.66
N PRO A 21 -13.30 22.02 8.73
CA PRO A 21 -11.86 22.28 8.65
C PRO A 21 -11.14 20.98 8.29
N LYS A 22 -10.51 20.96 7.13
CA LYS A 22 -9.71 19.84 6.64
C LYS A 22 -8.37 19.84 7.39
N SER A 23 -8.27 19.07 8.48
CA SER A 23 -7.00 18.83 9.18
C SER A 23 -6.08 17.95 8.33
N ASN A 24 -5.52 18.53 7.26
CA ASN A 24 -4.43 17.95 6.51
C ASN A 24 -3.11 18.40 7.15
N THR A 25 -2.79 17.84 8.31
CA THR A 25 -1.43 17.93 8.85
C THR A 25 -0.65 16.73 8.32
N THR A 26 -0.08 16.87 7.13
CA THR A 26 0.95 15.95 6.64
C THR A 26 2.08 15.96 7.66
N PRO A 27 2.42 14.84 8.32
CA PRO A 27 3.52 14.84 9.28
C PRO A 27 4.82 15.18 8.54
N GLU A 28 5.53 16.15 9.08
CA GLU A 28 6.80 16.67 8.56
C GLU A 28 7.85 15.55 8.52
N VAL A 29 8.58 15.47 7.40
CA VAL A 29 9.52 14.38 7.06
C VAL A 29 10.54 14.12 8.16
N ASP A 30 10.89 15.14 8.94
CA ASP A 30 11.87 15.08 10.01
C ASP A 30 11.47 14.14 11.16
N VAL A 31 10.16 14.00 11.45
CA VAL A 31 9.67 13.11 12.51
C VAL A 31 9.94 11.64 12.15
N ILE A 32 9.92 11.31 10.86
CA ILE A 32 10.18 9.95 10.37
C ILE A 32 11.69 9.66 10.45
N ALA A 33 12.53 10.62 10.05
CA ALA A 33 13.99 10.47 10.08
C ALA A 33 14.53 10.25 11.50
N THR A 34 14.03 11.01 12.49
CA THR A 34 14.48 10.86 13.89
C THR A 34 14.12 9.48 14.47
N ARG A 35 12.95 8.91 14.11
CA ARG A 35 12.54 7.59 14.60
C ARG A 35 13.37 6.45 14.00
N VAL A 36 13.79 6.57 12.73
CA VAL A 36 14.66 5.59 12.09
C VAL A 36 16.06 5.62 12.70
N ALA A 37 16.63 6.82 12.91
CA ALA A 37 17.96 6.98 13.51
C ALA A 37 18.04 6.41 14.94
N GLY A 38 17.00 6.65 15.77
CA GLY A 38 16.95 6.11 17.13
C GLY A 38 16.89 4.57 17.17
N THR A 39 16.21 3.96 16.20
CA THR A 39 16.10 2.49 16.10
C THR A 39 17.42 1.85 15.66
N LEU A 40 18.14 2.47 14.71
CA LEU A 40 19.44 1.99 14.24
C LEU A 40 20.55 2.09 15.31
N ALA A 41 20.50 3.14 16.14
CA ALA A 41 21.47 3.33 17.21
C ALA A 41 21.29 2.31 18.34
N ALA A 42 20.05 1.98 18.70
CA ALA A 42 19.76 1.00 19.75
C ALA A 42 20.16 -0.44 19.37
N SER A 43 20.27 -0.75 18.08
CA SER A 43 20.61 -2.10 17.59
C SER A 43 22.12 -2.42 17.60
N GLN A 44 23.00 -1.45 17.86
CA GLN A 44 24.46 -1.63 17.72
C GLN A 44 25.25 -1.73 19.04
N THR A 45 24.59 -1.80 20.21
CA THR A 45 25.29 -1.76 21.52
C THR A 45 25.44 -3.12 22.21
N GLU A 46 25.68 -4.20 21.46
CA GLU A 46 26.16 -5.44 22.07
C GLU A 46 27.52 -5.86 21.51
N SER A 47 28.50 -5.83 22.42
CA SER A 47 29.78 -6.54 22.40
C SER A 47 31.01 -5.82 21.84
N ALA A 48 31.74 -5.16 22.75
CA ALA A 48 33.20 -5.09 22.69
C ALA A 48 33.76 -5.06 24.12
N LEU A 49 34.01 -6.24 24.70
CA LEU A 49 34.86 -6.38 25.89
C LEU A 49 36.32 -6.44 25.45
N VAL A 50 37.13 -5.51 25.96
CA VAL A 50 38.57 -5.37 25.67
C VAL A 50 39.37 -6.23 26.64
N GLN A 51 40.33 -7.03 26.15
CA GLN A 51 41.34 -7.71 26.98
C GLN A 51 42.76 -7.36 26.49
N PRO A 52 43.75 -7.06 27.37
CA PRO A 52 45.13 -6.78 26.97
C PRO A 52 45.95 -8.07 26.83
N THR A 53 46.75 -8.18 25.76
CA THR A 53 47.65 -9.32 25.48
C THR A 53 49.11 -8.91 25.73
N GLU A 54 49.81 -9.71 26.55
CA GLU A 54 51.25 -9.63 26.84
C GLU A 54 52.07 -10.27 25.70
N ALA A 55 53.18 -9.65 25.27
CA ALA A 55 53.91 -10.03 24.06
C ALA A 55 55.03 -11.06 24.31
N LEU A 56 54.98 -12.20 23.60
CA LEU A 56 56.09 -13.16 23.43
C LEU A 56 56.56 -13.22 21.97
N PRO A 57 57.79 -13.70 21.68
CA PRO A 57 58.55 -13.36 20.48
C PRO A 57 58.00 -14.01 19.20
N THR A 58 58.03 -13.21 18.13
CA THR A 58 57.52 -13.53 16.79
C THR A 58 58.28 -14.69 16.14
N LEU A 59 57.68 -15.87 16.14
CA LEU A 59 57.96 -16.89 15.12
C LEU A 59 57.29 -16.42 13.83
N ALA A 60 58.00 -16.49 12.70
CA ALA A 60 57.42 -16.15 11.40
C ALA A 60 56.30 -17.15 11.07
N LEU A 61 55.05 -16.77 11.35
CA LEU A 61 53.89 -17.50 10.87
C LEU A 61 53.69 -17.15 9.40
N GLU A 62 53.51 -18.19 8.58
CA GLU A 62 52.99 -18.04 7.23
C GLU A 62 51.67 -17.27 7.29
N THR A 63 51.60 -16.15 6.57
CA THR A 63 50.38 -15.34 6.47
C THR A 63 49.32 -16.17 5.76
N ALA A 64 48.43 -16.80 6.52
CA ALA A 64 47.26 -17.46 5.97
C ALA A 64 46.38 -16.39 5.30
N THR A 65 46.24 -16.46 3.98
CA THR A 65 45.28 -15.66 3.24
C THR A 65 43.88 -15.98 3.76
N PRO A 66 43.09 -14.99 4.23
CA PRO A 66 41.73 -15.26 4.68
C PRO A 66 40.88 -15.73 3.50
N GLU A 67 40.33 -16.94 3.61
CA GLU A 67 39.40 -17.47 2.62
C GLU A 67 38.08 -16.68 2.71
N PRO A 68 37.45 -16.30 1.58
CA PRO A 68 36.19 -15.58 1.58
C PRO A 68 35.12 -16.42 2.30
N THR A 69 34.73 -15.98 3.49
CA THR A 69 33.63 -16.60 4.24
C THR A 69 32.31 -16.21 3.59
N ALA A 70 31.50 -17.20 3.20
CA ALA A 70 30.16 -16.96 2.67
C ALA A 70 29.33 -16.19 3.71
N THR A 71 28.97 -14.95 3.38
CA THR A 71 28.09 -14.14 4.22
C THR A 71 26.68 -14.70 4.09
N ALA A 72 26.02 -15.00 5.21
CA ALA A 72 24.65 -15.46 5.21
C ALA A 72 23.72 -14.37 4.64
N THR A 73 23.14 -14.62 3.47
CA THR A 73 22.09 -13.76 2.91
C THR A 73 20.82 -13.96 3.73
N ASN A 74 20.46 -12.94 4.53
CA ASN A 74 19.15 -12.89 5.17
C ASN A 74 18.12 -12.50 4.12
N THR A 75 17.31 -13.45 3.66
CA THR A 75 16.16 -13.16 2.80
C THR A 75 15.04 -12.57 3.67
N PRO A 76 14.59 -11.33 3.43
CA PRO A 76 13.49 -10.76 4.20
C PRO A 76 12.24 -11.63 3.99
N THR A 77 11.67 -12.12 5.09
CA THR A 77 10.39 -12.84 5.06
C THR A 77 9.28 -11.80 5.06
N ALA A 78 8.30 -11.94 4.16
CA ALA A 78 7.15 -11.04 4.13
C ALA A 78 6.37 -11.14 5.46
N THR A 79 6.26 -10.03 6.19
CA THR A 79 5.43 -9.95 7.39
C THR A 79 3.96 -10.01 6.99
N VAL A 80 3.32 -11.16 7.20
CA VAL A 80 1.88 -11.31 6.95
C VAL A 80 1.11 -10.76 8.13
N SER A 81 0.19 -9.84 7.89
CA SER A 81 -0.69 -9.32 8.94
C SER A 81 -1.62 -10.45 9.42
N PRO A 82 -1.79 -10.68 10.73
CA PRO A 82 -2.74 -11.66 11.25
C PRO A 82 -4.20 -11.33 10.90
N SER A 83 -4.48 -10.08 10.48
CA SER A 83 -5.79 -9.63 10.00
C SER A 83 -5.94 -9.61 8.48
N ASP A 84 -5.00 -10.20 7.72
CA ASP A 84 -5.11 -10.27 6.26
C ASP A 84 -6.33 -11.14 5.87
N PRO A 85 -7.36 -10.57 5.21
CA PRO A 85 -8.55 -11.32 4.79
C PRO A 85 -8.22 -12.51 3.91
N LYS A 86 -7.08 -12.51 3.21
CA LYS A 86 -6.60 -13.64 2.41
C LYS A 86 -6.38 -14.90 3.26
N LEU A 87 -6.00 -14.74 4.54
CA LEU A 87 -5.82 -15.86 5.46
C LEU A 87 -7.14 -16.51 5.86
N THR A 88 -8.24 -15.74 5.89
CA THR A 88 -9.56 -16.21 6.31
C THR A 88 -10.47 -16.61 5.15
N LEU A 89 -10.36 -15.93 4.01
CA LEU A 89 -11.25 -16.11 2.85
C LEU A 89 -10.76 -17.21 1.88
N GLY A 90 -9.52 -17.68 2.03
CA GLY A 90 -8.96 -18.73 1.19
C GLY A 90 -8.62 -18.28 -0.24
N SER A 91 -8.51 -19.24 -1.15
CA SER A 91 -8.27 -18.98 -2.56
C SER A 91 -9.55 -18.48 -3.25
N PRO A 92 -9.48 -17.47 -4.13
CA PRO A 92 -10.65 -16.98 -4.86
C PRO A 92 -11.19 -18.04 -5.83
N ASP A 93 -12.52 -18.16 -5.91
CA ASP A 93 -13.20 -19.06 -6.85
C ASP A 93 -12.99 -18.67 -8.32
N PHE A 94 -12.71 -17.39 -8.57
CA PHE A 94 -12.49 -16.85 -9.90
C PHE A 94 -11.28 -15.92 -9.90
N THR A 95 -10.36 -16.19 -10.83
CA THR A 95 -9.25 -15.31 -11.14
C THR A 95 -9.21 -15.09 -12.64
N PHE A 96 -8.87 -13.88 -13.06
CA PHE A 96 -8.62 -13.61 -14.46
C PHE A 96 -7.38 -12.73 -14.59
N ASN A 97 -6.63 -12.97 -15.66
CA ASN A 97 -5.55 -12.13 -16.11
C ASN A 97 -5.99 -11.52 -17.44
N SER A 98 -6.12 -10.21 -17.47
CA SER A 98 -6.51 -9.46 -18.67
C SER A 98 -5.63 -9.69 -19.89
N ALA A 99 -4.37 -10.10 -19.70
CA ALA A 99 -3.43 -10.36 -20.79
C ALA A 99 -3.52 -11.79 -21.35
N SER A 100 -4.03 -12.78 -20.58
CA SER A 100 -3.99 -14.19 -20.98
C SER A 100 -5.34 -14.93 -20.89
N SER A 101 -6.31 -14.43 -20.13
CA SER A 101 -7.60 -15.11 -19.90
C SER A 101 -8.60 -14.98 -21.05
N GLY A 102 -8.22 -14.41 -22.19
CA GLY A 102 -9.09 -14.26 -23.36
C GLY A 102 -10.28 -13.33 -23.08
N ASN A 103 -11.48 -13.90 -22.93
CA ASN A 103 -12.73 -13.15 -22.74
C ASN A 103 -13.55 -13.62 -21.51
N PRO A 104 -13.03 -13.45 -20.28
CA PRO A 104 -13.65 -14.04 -19.10
C PRO A 104 -14.99 -13.38 -18.72
N PHE A 105 -15.27 -12.17 -19.23
CA PHE A 105 -16.50 -11.42 -18.95
C PHE A 105 -17.45 -11.33 -20.15
N GLY A 106 -17.12 -11.96 -21.29
CA GLY A 106 -17.91 -11.83 -22.51
C GLY A 106 -17.82 -10.47 -23.21
N LEU A 107 -16.90 -9.59 -22.79
CA LEU A 107 -16.75 -8.20 -23.27
C LEU A 107 -15.73 -8.02 -24.40
N ALA A 108 -14.94 -9.05 -24.73
CA ALA A 108 -14.02 -9.00 -25.86
C ALA A 108 -14.80 -9.08 -27.18
N GLY A 109 -14.67 -8.05 -28.02
CA GLY A 109 -15.40 -7.92 -29.29
C GLY A 109 -16.85 -7.45 -29.14
N ASN A 110 -17.45 -7.54 -27.94
CA ASN A 110 -18.80 -7.07 -27.66
C ASN A 110 -18.84 -6.28 -26.34
N PRO A 111 -18.44 -5.00 -26.34
CA PRO A 111 -18.46 -4.19 -25.14
C PRO A 111 -19.90 -3.99 -24.66
N TYR A 112 -20.09 -3.98 -23.34
CA TYR A 112 -21.37 -3.59 -22.77
C TYR A 112 -21.51 -2.08 -22.89
N GLU A 113 -22.66 -1.62 -23.35
CA GLU A 113 -22.92 -0.21 -23.54
C GLU A 113 -24.40 0.11 -23.28
N ASP A 114 -24.64 1.10 -22.43
CA ASP A 114 -25.96 1.71 -22.23
C ASP A 114 -25.85 3.26 -22.36
N GLU A 115 -26.91 3.97 -22.00
CA GLU A 115 -26.97 5.44 -22.05
C GLU A 115 -26.04 6.13 -21.03
N SER A 116 -25.51 5.40 -20.05
CA SER A 116 -24.78 5.96 -18.90
C SER A 116 -23.34 5.48 -18.79
N ILE A 117 -23.04 4.26 -19.23
CA ILE A 117 -21.71 3.66 -19.15
C ILE A 117 -21.37 2.83 -20.38
N ARG A 118 -20.07 2.64 -20.57
CA ARG A 118 -19.50 1.64 -21.46
C ARG A 118 -18.48 0.83 -20.68
N ILE A 119 -18.60 -0.49 -20.73
CA ILE A 119 -17.64 -1.43 -20.15
C ILE A 119 -17.03 -2.24 -21.29
N SER A 120 -15.72 -2.15 -21.46
CA SER A 120 -15.01 -2.86 -22.52
C SER A 120 -13.79 -3.60 -21.97
N HIS A 121 -13.38 -4.66 -22.65
CA HIS A 121 -12.09 -5.30 -22.38
C HIS A 121 -10.95 -4.43 -22.96
N GLN A 122 -9.84 -4.34 -22.23
CA GLN A 122 -8.60 -3.72 -22.70
C GLN A 122 -7.40 -4.56 -22.27
N VAL A 123 -6.26 -4.36 -22.94
CA VAL A 123 -4.99 -4.95 -22.49
C VAL A 123 -4.71 -4.44 -21.07
N GLY A 124 -4.56 -5.35 -20.11
CA GLY A 124 -4.31 -4.98 -18.71
C GLY A 124 -5.56 -4.80 -17.84
N GLY A 125 -6.79 -4.94 -18.37
CA GLY A 125 -7.97 -4.97 -17.50
C GLY A 125 -9.32 -4.79 -18.20
N LEU A 126 -10.26 -4.26 -17.43
CA LEU A 126 -11.54 -3.74 -17.92
C LEU A 126 -11.48 -2.21 -17.93
N ASN A 127 -12.02 -1.60 -18.98
CA ASN A 127 -12.21 -0.16 -19.08
C ASN A 127 -13.66 0.19 -18.72
N PHE A 128 -13.84 1.15 -17.82
CA PHE A 128 -15.15 1.66 -17.42
C PHE A 128 -15.23 3.15 -17.76
N THR A 129 -16.02 3.47 -18.77
CA THR A 129 -16.24 4.86 -19.20
C THR A 129 -17.64 5.29 -18.79
N SER A 130 -17.76 6.41 -18.09
CA SER A 130 -19.06 7.04 -17.83
C SER A 130 -19.39 8.03 -18.95
N LYS A 131 -20.63 7.97 -19.45
CA LYS A 131 -21.17 8.88 -20.47
C LYS A 131 -21.86 10.10 -19.86
N ASN A 132 -22.19 10.05 -18.57
CA ASN A 132 -22.94 11.09 -17.87
C ASN A 132 -22.14 11.65 -16.69
N ILE A 133 -22.17 12.97 -16.54
CA ILE A 133 -21.57 13.67 -15.40
C ILE A 133 -22.34 13.22 -14.15
N ASN A 134 -21.65 12.58 -13.20
CA ASN A 134 -22.22 12.02 -11.95
C ASN A 134 -23.15 10.79 -12.08
N GLY A 135 -23.29 10.18 -13.27
CA GLY A 135 -24.26 9.07 -13.52
C GLY A 135 -23.68 7.65 -13.55
N GLY A 136 -22.37 7.47 -13.44
CA GLY A 136 -21.70 6.17 -13.57
C GLY A 136 -21.83 5.21 -12.38
N LYS A 137 -22.60 5.53 -11.34
CA LYS A 137 -22.81 4.65 -10.19
C LYS A 137 -24.03 3.77 -10.42
N ARG A 138 -23.83 2.51 -10.79
CA ARG A 138 -24.90 1.50 -10.87
C ARG A 138 -24.57 0.30 -10.00
N TRP A 139 -25.61 -0.23 -9.36
CA TRP A 139 -25.60 -1.54 -8.73
C TRP A 139 -26.41 -2.46 -9.64
N ARG A 140 -25.84 -3.61 -10.01
CA ARG A 140 -26.58 -4.66 -10.68
C ARG A 140 -27.26 -5.47 -9.57
N LEU A 141 -28.60 -5.45 -9.53
CA LEU A 141 -29.37 -6.41 -8.75
C LEU A 141 -29.35 -7.76 -9.47
#